data_AF-B1M553-F1
#
_entry.id   AF-B1M553-F1
#
_cell.length_a   1.000
_cell.length_b   1.000
_cell.length_c   1.000
_cell.angle_alpha   90.00
_cell.angle_beta   90.00
_cell.angle_gamma   90.00
#
_symmetry.space_group_name_H-M   'P 1'
#
loop_
_entity.id
_entity.type
_entity.pdbx_description
1 polymer ?
#
loop_
_entity_poly.entity_id
_entity_poly.type
_entity_poly.pdbx_seq_one_letter_code
_entity_poly.pdbx_strand_id
1 'polypeptide(L)'
;MNIYNTTRIAPDPSQSVTHFPEAASVGVQDGPLAVVSAALKAARRHKLAVAVWVVFCIGCAALYTVTATPSYTATAVLLLEPRRPVGAGSSEGALMPSLDVGRAESELQVLRSERLLANVFNSLQLANNPEFGPPEAESPREPAPSASELSGLRTAPPSTAAILQQRKFENFAERFTVRRVGQSYVVEVSYTSRDPNLARRVANAAVSAYLLQSIAAKADAAKNGAEFLQGRVNALASQARSAAAAVTEGTLPDAPTPDADARVIGAALQPLKPSAPRKTLILGLGAMIGLVGGLLAVALLQAFDRRIRTPQDLVQRAGIPCLAVMPEVLRKTADGRRETVDLRNVNAPWFLNVKFSTGVRDLRTSIQLALSARGHDTDCVIALIGCTPRTGTTLIGLSLARLLQEGGRTARLIDTNIHGAGTFFLTPDSKAGVGASLADLIINPSHLALAKFVDFGGVSVLPSRSPYTAVGTGVSLSSSIFQSVIDQMRRGGYVILDLPPLSVSAESRVAARRADVVVIVAEAGRTTVDELSDAVNGLIGAGANVIGAVLNRA
;
A
#
# COMPACT_ATOMS: atom_id res chain seq x y z
N MET A 1 54.34 53.78 -27.77
CA MET A 1 53.67 54.57 -26.72
C MET A 1 52.17 54.40 -26.86
N ASN A 2 51.56 53.41 -26.21
CA ASN A 2 50.37 53.61 -25.38
C ASN A 2 50.00 52.33 -24.64
N ILE A 3 49.83 52.48 -23.34
CA ILE A 3 49.62 51.46 -22.32
C ILE A 3 48.11 51.33 -22.16
N TYR A 4 47.54 50.14 -22.39
CA TYR A 4 46.18 49.86 -21.91
C TYR A 4 46.27 49.16 -20.56
N ASN A 5 46.03 50.00 -19.57
CA ASN A 5 45.91 49.75 -18.15
C ASN A 5 44.62 48.93 -17.90
N THR A 6 44.73 47.61 -17.77
CA THR A 6 43.63 46.78 -17.25
C THR A 6 43.70 46.79 -15.74
N THR A 7 43.01 47.76 -15.13
CA THR A 7 42.64 47.76 -13.72
C THR A 7 41.91 46.44 -13.40
N ARG A 8 42.59 45.52 -12.73
CA ARG A 8 41.96 44.40 -12.02
C ARG A 8 41.08 45.02 -10.93
N ILE A 9 39.76 45.02 -11.16
CA ILE A 9 38.79 45.25 -10.09
C ILE A 9 38.95 44.07 -9.12
N ALA A 10 39.41 44.36 -7.90
CA ALA A 10 39.44 43.37 -6.84
C ALA A 10 38.00 42.91 -6.56
N PRO A 11 37.72 41.60 -6.44
CA PRO A 11 36.39 41.13 -6.11
C PRO A 11 35.99 41.68 -4.74
N ASP A 12 34.79 42.26 -4.68
CA ASP A 12 34.18 42.78 -3.45
C ASP A 12 34.01 41.63 -2.43
N PRO A 13 34.64 41.69 -1.25
CA PRO A 13 34.57 40.64 -0.24
C PRO A 13 33.17 40.48 0.39
N SER A 14 32.21 41.36 0.06
CA SER A 14 30.85 41.34 0.60
C SER A 14 29.82 40.57 -0.25
N GLN A 15 30.16 40.10 -1.45
CA GLN A 15 29.23 39.30 -2.26
C GLN A 15 29.24 37.82 -1.84
N SER A 16 28.21 37.40 -1.10
CA SER A 16 27.91 35.98 -0.85
C SER A 16 27.41 35.32 -2.13
N VAL A 17 28.15 34.35 -2.66
CA VAL A 17 27.80 33.58 -3.88
C VAL A 17 26.71 32.52 -3.60
N THR A 18 25.86 32.72 -2.60
CA THR A 18 24.73 31.83 -2.28
C THR A 18 23.59 32.05 -3.28
N HIS A 19 23.87 31.92 -4.57
CA HIS A 19 22.87 31.69 -5.60
C HIS A 19 22.92 30.22 -5.96
N PHE A 20 22.19 29.41 -5.19
CA PHE A 20 21.77 28.12 -5.70
C PHE A 20 20.90 28.41 -6.93
N PRO A 21 21.14 27.77 -8.09
CA PRO A 21 20.18 27.86 -9.18
C PRO A 21 18.82 27.48 -8.59
N GLU A 22 17.84 28.38 -8.71
CA GLU A 22 16.46 28.12 -8.32
C GLU A 22 16.12 26.77 -8.90
N ALA A 23 15.76 25.81 -8.03
CA ALA A 23 15.60 24.42 -8.41
C ALA A 23 14.68 24.40 -9.64
N ALA A 24 15.28 24.19 -10.81
CA ALA A 24 14.53 24.05 -12.03
C ALA A 24 13.53 22.96 -11.69
N SER A 25 12.24 23.30 -11.75
CA SER A 25 11.17 22.33 -11.76
C SER A 25 11.35 21.51 -13.03
N VAL A 26 12.36 20.64 -13.02
CA VAL A 26 12.54 19.58 -13.98
C VAL A 26 11.26 18.81 -13.83
N GLY A 27 10.38 19.00 -14.82
CA GLY A 27 9.08 18.40 -14.85
C GLY A 27 9.23 16.98 -14.38
N VAL A 28 8.61 16.70 -13.23
CA VAL A 28 8.29 15.33 -12.88
C VAL A 28 7.77 14.75 -14.18
N GLN A 29 8.38 13.64 -14.64
CA GLN A 29 7.79 12.91 -15.75
C GLN A 29 6.43 12.44 -15.24
N ASP A 30 5.41 13.31 -15.35
CA ASP A 30 4.03 13.14 -14.95
C ASP A 30 3.33 12.22 -15.96
N GLY A 31 4.06 11.18 -16.38
CA GLY A 31 3.57 10.13 -17.24
C GLY A 31 3.11 8.95 -16.39
N PRO A 32 2.05 8.24 -16.80
CA PRO A 32 1.62 6.99 -16.14
C PRO A 32 2.76 5.96 -16.03
N LEU A 33 3.76 6.02 -16.92
CA LEU A 33 4.93 5.15 -16.90
C LEU A 33 5.86 5.39 -15.69
N ALA A 34 5.97 6.63 -15.20
CA ALA A 34 6.77 6.93 -14.01
C ALA A 34 6.16 6.29 -12.77
N VAL A 35 4.84 6.37 -12.63
CA VAL A 35 4.07 5.76 -11.54
C VAL A 35 4.23 4.23 -11.55
N VAL A 36 4.15 3.60 -12.72
CA VAL A 36 4.33 2.14 -12.86
C VAL A 36 5.75 1.72 -12.47
N SER A 37 6.77 2.46 -12.94
CA SER A 37 8.16 2.16 -12.61
C SER A 37 8.48 2.35 -11.13
N ALA A 38 7.87 3.36 -10.49
CA ALA A 38 7.96 3.62 -9.06
C ALA A 38 7.30 2.48 -8.28
N ALA A 39 6.09 2.07 -8.66
CA ALA A 39 5.37 0.95 -8.05
C ALA A 39 6.15 -0.38 -8.16
N LEU A 40 6.81 -0.64 -9.30
CA LEU A 40 7.65 -1.84 -9.49
C LEU A 40 8.91 -1.82 -8.61
N LYS A 41 9.60 -0.67 -8.51
CA LYS A 41 10.74 -0.50 -7.60
C LYS A 41 10.29 -0.65 -6.14
N ALA A 42 9.13 -0.12 -5.81
CA ALA A 42 8.52 -0.21 -4.49
C ALA A 42 8.19 -1.65 -4.10
N ALA A 43 7.55 -2.39 -5.02
CA ALA A 43 7.21 -3.79 -4.86
C ALA A 43 8.45 -4.66 -4.61
N ARG A 44 9.57 -4.40 -5.31
CA ARG A 44 10.82 -5.13 -5.07
C ARG A 44 11.41 -4.88 -3.69
N ARG A 45 11.34 -3.63 -3.20
CA ARG A 45 11.84 -3.26 -1.87
C ARG A 45 10.99 -3.83 -0.73
N HIS A 46 9.66 -3.84 -0.88
CA HIS A 46 8.72 -4.28 0.15
C HIS A 46 7.99 -5.58 -0.20
N LYS A 47 8.64 -6.47 -0.96
CA LYS A 47 8.05 -7.73 -1.44
C LYS A 47 7.45 -8.59 -0.32
N LEU A 48 8.07 -8.59 0.86
CA LEU A 48 7.58 -9.33 2.03
C LEU A 48 6.30 -8.72 2.60
N ALA A 49 6.23 -7.38 2.72
CA ALA A 49 5.05 -6.71 3.24
C ALA A 49 3.84 -6.89 2.31
N VAL A 50 4.06 -6.78 0.99
CA VAL A 50 3.01 -7.05 -0.01
C VAL A 50 2.58 -8.52 0.05
N ALA A 51 3.52 -9.46 0.15
CA ALA A 51 3.18 -10.89 0.25
C ALA A 51 2.36 -11.21 1.50
N VAL A 52 2.74 -10.68 2.67
CA VAL A 52 1.98 -10.85 3.92
C VAL A 52 0.56 -10.31 3.77
N TRP A 53 0.40 -9.13 3.17
CA TRP A 53 -0.92 -8.53 2.94
C TRP A 53 -1.79 -9.36 1.98
N VAL A 54 -1.20 -9.87 0.89
CA VAL A 54 -1.90 -10.76 -0.05
C VAL A 54 -2.34 -12.05 0.65
N VAL A 55 -1.46 -12.67 1.44
CA VAL A 55 -1.78 -13.88 2.20
C VAL A 55 -2.90 -13.61 3.21
N PHE A 56 -2.89 -12.46 3.87
CA PHE A 56 -3.96 -12.05 4.77
C PHE A 56 -5.31 -11.93 4.04
N CYS A 57 -5.37 -11.22 2.90
CA CYS A 57 -6.60 -11.11 2.11
C CYS A 57 -7.10 -12.47 1.59
N ILE A 58 -6.20 -13.34 1.14
CA ILE A 58 -6.55 -14.72 0.75
C ILE A 58 -7.08 -15.50 1.96
N GLY A 59 -6.48 -15.35 3.14
CA GLY A 59 -6.94 -15.95 4.38
C GLY A 59 -8.36 -15.52 4.76
N CYS A 60 -8.67 -14.22 4.66
CA CYS A 60 -10.02 -13.70 4.86
C CYS A 60 -11.01 -14.26 3.83
N ALA A 61 -10.62 -14.31 2.56
CA ALA A 61 -11.45 -14.89 1.50
C ALA A 61 -11.70 -16.40 1.72
N ALA A 62 -10.68 -17.15 2.14
CA ALA A 62 -10.79 -18.55 2.48
C ALA A 62 -11.74 -18.76 3.67
N LEU A 63 -11.59 -17.94 4.72
CA LEU A 63 -12.47 -17.97 5.89
C LEU A 63 -13.93 -17.74 5.49
N TYR A 64 -14.21 -16.74 4.64
CA TYR A 64 -15.55 -16.49 4.10
C TYR A 64 -16.11 -17.71 3.35
N THR A 65 -15.30 -18.40 2.53
CA THR A 65 -15.78 -19.59 1.80
C THR A 65 -16.07 -20.80 2.69
N VAL A 66 -15.51 -20.84 3.90
CA VAL A 66 -15.77 -21.90 4.88
C VAL A 66 -16.98 -21.57 5.74
N THR A 67 -17.20 -20.29 6.06
CA THR A 67 -18.32 -19.84 6.90
C THR A 67 -19.62 -19.59 6.13
N ALA A 68 -19.55 -19.29 4.82
CA ALA A 68 -20.74 -19.05 4.00
C ALA A 68 -21.55 -20.34 3.76
N THR A 69 -22.88 -20.24 3.90
CA THR A 69 -23.78 -21.38 3.70
C THR A 69 -23.75 -21.86 2.24
N PRO A 70 -23.51 -23.17 1.99
CA PRO A 70 -23.53 -23.71 0.64
C PRO A 70 -24.96 -23.66 0.07
N SER A 71 -25.06 -23.37 -1.22
CA SER A 71 -26.31 -23.45 -1.98
C SER A 71 -26.16 -24.37 -3.16
N TYR A 72 -27.24 -25.06 -3.48
CA TYR A 72 -27.31 -26.13 -4.45
C TYR A 72 -28.40 -25.78 -5.47
N THR A 73 -28.04 -25.79 -6.75
CA THR A 73 -28.99 -25.54 -7.84
C THR A 73 -29.25 -26.82 -8.60
N ALA A 74 -30.53 -27.16 -8.78
CA ALA A 74 -30.96 -28.27 -9.62
C ALA A 74 -31.74 -27.72 -10.81
N THR A 75 -31.56 -28.32 -11.99
CA THR A 75 -32.15 -27.84 -13.26
C THR A 75 -32.87 -28.97 -13.96
N ALA A 76 -34.16 -28.76 -14.28
CA ALA A 76 -34.93 -29.60 -15.20
C ALA A 76 -34.99 -28.93 -16.58
N VAL A 77 -35.05 -29.75 -17.64
CA VAL A 77 -35.01 -29.28 -19.03
C VAL A 77 -36.27 -29.71 -19.76
N LEU A 78 -36.94 -28.73 -20.36
CA LEU A 78 -38.22 -28.89 -21.06
C LEU A 78 -38.10 -28.39 -22.51
N LEU A 79 -38.66 -29.14 -23.47
CA LEU A 79 -38.82 -28.72 -24.86
C LEU A 79 -40.25 -28.23 -25.05
N LEU A 80 -40.44 -26.96 -25.39
CA LEU A 80 -41.75 -26.43 -25.77
C LEU A 80 -42.13 -26.95 -27.15
N GLU A 81 -43.36 -27.45 -27.30
CA GLU A 81 -43.88 -27.92 -28.58
C GLU A 81 -44.74 -26.83 -29.23
N PRO A 82 -44.52 -26.48 -30.51
CA PRO A 82 -45.36 -25.52 -31.19
C PRO A 82 -46.76 -26.10 -31.39
N ARG A 83 -47.81 -25.41 -30.91
CA ARG A 83 -49.19 -25.86 -31.15
C ARG A 83 -49.48 -25.90 -32.64
N ARG A 84 -49.87 -27.07 -33.13
CA ARG A 84 -50.52 -27.20 -34.43
C ARG A 84 -51.99 -26.80 -34.25
N PRO A 85 -52.50 -25.76 -34.94
CA PRO A 85 -53.92 -25.43 -34.87
C PRO A 85 -54.74 -26.61 -35.41
N VAL A 86 -55.65 -27.11 -34.59
CA VAL A 86 -56.61 -28.16 -34.98
C VAL A 86 -57.60 -27.51 -35.94
N GLY A 87 -57.55 -27.90 -37.22
CA GLY A 87 -58.44 -27.37 -38.27
C GLY A 87 -57.75 -26.85 -39.53
N ALA A 88 -56.42 -26.82 -39.60
CA ALA A 88 -55.73 -26.57 -40.87
C ALA A 88 -55.85 -27.80 -41.77
N GLY A 89 -56.92 -27.84 -42.55
CA GLY A 89 -57.03 -28.72 -43.71
C GLY A 89 -55.78 -28.58 -44.59
N SER A 90 -55.47 -29.65 -45.29
CA SER A 90 -54.43 -29.74 -46.31
C SER A 90 -54.51 -28.59 -47.32
N SER A 91 -53.81 -27.50 -47.03
CA SER A 91 -53.44 -26.49 -48.01
C SER A 91 -51.92 -26.37 -47.95
N GLU A 92 -51.28 -27.02 -48.90
CA GLU A 92 -49.87 -26.84 -49.25
C GLU A 92 -49.62 -25.35 -49.46
N GLY A 93 -48.91 -24.72 -48.52
CA GLY A 93 -48.67 -23.28 -48.56
C GLY A 93 -48.63 -22.60 -47.18
N ALA A 94 -48.23 -23.29 -46.11
CA ALA A 94 -47.87 -22.61 -44.88
C ALA A 94 -46.38 -22.29 -44.93
N LEU A 95 -46.08 -20.99 -45.09
CA LEU A 95 -44.77 -20.37 -44.89
C LEU A 95 -44.05 -21.02 -43.69
N MET A 96 -42.74 -21.27 -43.87
CA MET A 96 -41.82 -21.71 -42.81
C MET A 96 -42.21 -21.06 -41.47
N PRO A 97 -42.37 -21.82 -40.36
CA PRO A 97 -42.71 -21.25 -39.08
C PRO A 97 -41.55 -20.34 -38.65
N SER A 98 -41.63 -19.06 -38.99
CA SER A 98 -40.64 -18.07 -38.65
C SER A 98 -40.63 -17.95 -37.13
N LEU A 99 -39.49 -18.29 -36.53
CA LEU A 99 -39.12 -18.18 -35.12
C LEU A 99 -40.15 -17.45 -34.25
N ASP A 100 -41.05 -18.21 -33.64
CA ASP A 100 -42.09 -17.75 -32.72
C ASP A 100 -41.47 -17.44 -31.34
N VAL A 101 -40.60 -16.43 -31.31
CA VAL A 101 -39.87 -16.00 -30.10
C VAL A 101 -40.85 -15.54 -29.02
N GLY A 102 -41.92 -14.82 -29.42
CA GLY A 102 -42.92 -14.30 -28.50
C GLY A 102 -43.74 -15.39 -27.80
N ARG A 103 -43.95 -16.55 -28.44
CA ARG A 103 -44.62 -17.68 -27.80
C ARG A 103 -43.76 -18.36 -26.74
N ALA A 104 -42.48 -18.61 -27.04
CA ALA A 104 -41.58 -19.18 -26.03
C ALA A 104 -41.46 -18.25 -24.81
N GLU A 105 -41.49 -16.93 -25.03
CA GLU A 105 -41.50 -15.93 -23.95
C GLU A 105 -42.82 -15.94 -23.16
N SER A 106 -43.96 -16.11 -23.84
CA SER A 106 -45.26 -16.30 -23.19
C SER A 106 -45.28 -17.55 -22.29
N GLU A 107 -44.75 -18.68 -22.77
CA GLU A 107 -44.66 -19.91 -21.96
C GLU A 107 -43.68 -19.76 -20.79
N LEU A 108 -42.58 -19.01 -20.98
CA LEU A 108 -41.69 -18.65 -19.87
C LEU A 108 -42.44 -17.87 -18.78
N GLN A 109 -43.33 -16.95 -19.17
CA GLN A 109 -44.11 -16.16 -18.23
C GLN A 109 -45.14 -17.02 -17.49
N VAL A 110 -45.72 -18.03 -18.16
CA VAL A 110 -46.60 -19.02 -17.51
C VAL A 110 -45.82 -19.82 -16.47
N LEU A 111 -44.60 -20.28 -16.80
CA LEU A 111 -43.72 -20.99 -15.87
C LEU A 111 -43.29 -20.14 -14.65
N ARG A 112 -43.17 -18.82 -14.84
CA ARG A 112 -42.89 -17.85 -13.75
C ARG A 112 -44.14 -17.34 -13.04
N SER A 113 -45.33 -17.77 -13.45
CA SER A 113 -46.57 -17.23 -12.91
C SER A 113 -46.72 -17.57 -11.43
N GLU A 114 -47.18 -16.58 -10.66
CA GLU A 114 -47.42 -16.72 -9.23
C GLU A 114 -48.37 -17.89 -8.93
N ARG A 115 -49.39 -18.09 -9.76
CA ARG A 115 -50.36 -19.19 -9.61
C ARG A 115 -49.70 -20.57 -9.67
N LEU A 116 -48.77 -20.78 -10.61
CA LEU A 116 -48.06 -22.06 -10.74
C LEU A 116 -47.11 -22.25 -9.55
N LEU A 117 -46.36 -21.21 -9.20
CA LEU A 117 -45.43 -21.25 -8.07
C LEU A 117 -46.16 -21.47 -6.74
N ALA A 118 -47.32 -20.84 -6.53
CA ALA A 118 -48.14 -21.03 -5.34
C ALA A 118 -48.69 -22.46 -5.26
N ASN A 119 -49.07 -23.06 -6.40
CA ASN A 119 -49.47 -24.46 -6.44
C ASN A 119 -48.32 -25.38 -6.00
N VAL A 120 -47.12 -25.20 -6.55
CA VAL A 120 -45.93 -25.98 -6.18
C VAL A 120 -45.55 -25.79 -4.70
N PHE A 121 -45.62 -24.55 -4.22
CA PHE A 121 -45.30 -24.20 -2.83
C PHE A 121 -46.23 -24.90 -1.83
N ASN A 122 -47.53 -24.90 -2.14
CA ASN A 122 -48.56 -25.54 -1.32
C ASN A 122 -48.52 -27.08 -1.45
N SER A 123 -48.33 -27.62 -2.66
CA SER A 123 -48.32 -29.07 -2.92
C SER A 123 -47.15 -29.77 -2.23
N LEU A 124 -45.99 -29.11 -2.16
CA LEU A 124 -44.80 -29.61 -1.46
C LEU A 124 -44.76 -29.22 0.03
N GLN A 125 -45.79 -28.54 0.55
CA GLN A 125 -45.91 -28.09 1.94
C GLN A 125 -44.69 -27.27 2.41
N LEU A 126 -44.15 -26.41 1.53
CA LEU A 126 -42.90 -25.67 1.78
C LEU A 126 -43.04 -24.59 2.87
N ALA A 127 -44.27 -24.20 3.22
CA ALA A 127 -44.55 -23.25 4.30
C ALA A 127 -43.95 -23.68 5.66
N ASN A 128 -43.78 -24.99 5.87
CA ASN A 128 -43.25 -25.57 7.11
C ASN A 128 -41.71 -25.68 7.13
N ASN A 129 -41.03 -25.43 6.00
CA ASN A 129 -39.59 -25.58 5.92
C ASN A 129 -38.88 -24.35 6.55
N PRO A 130 -37.91 -24.56 7.47
CA PRO A 130 -37.16 -23.48 8.10
C PRO A 130 -36.34 -22.63 7.13
N GLU A 131 -36.04 -23.11 5.92
CA GLU A 131 -35.25 -22.40 4.90
C GLU A 131 -35.91 -21.08 4.41
N PHE A 132 -37.23 -20.98 4.49
CA PHE A 132 -38.01 -19.83 4.01
C PHE A 132 -38.48 -18.90 5.13
N GLY A 133 -38.29 -19.31 6.39
CA GLY A 133 -38.64 -18.52 7.57
C GLY A 133 -37.77 -17.26 7.70
N PRO A 134 -38.19 -16.29 8.55
CA PRO A 134 -37.37 -15.12 8.85
C PRO A 134 -36.00 -15.55 9.38
N PRO A 135 -34.92 -14.81 9.06
CA PRO A 135 -33.60 -15.10 9.58
C PRO A 135 -33.66 -15.10 11.11
N GLU A 136 -33.08 -16.13 11.72
CA GLU A 136 -33.09 -16.44 13.17
C GLU A 136 -32.61 -15.29 14.09
N ALA A 137 -32.05 -14.21 13.50
CA ALA A 137 -31.70 -12.96 14.19
C ALA A 137 -32.91 -12.07 14.56
N GLU A 138 -34.11 -12.34 14.03
CA GLU A 138 -35.37 -11.66 14.39
C GLU A 138 -36.33 -12.54 15.20
N SER A 139 -35.87 -13.61 15.85
CA SER A 139 -36.63 -14.13 17.00
C SER A 139 -36.45 -13.13 18.15
N PRO A 140 -37.50 -12.40 18.60
CA PRO A 140 -37.41 -11.70 19.87
C PRO A 140 -37.07 -12.76 20.91
N ARG A 141 -35.94 -12.60 21.61
CA ARG A 141 -35.71 -13.32 22.86
C ARG A 141 -36.97 -13.11 23.70
N GLU A 142 -37.81 -14.13 23.83
CA GLU A 142 -38.89 -14.12 24.79
C GLU A 142 -38.27 -13.83 26.16
N PRO A 143 -38.65 -12.73 26.84
CA PRO A 143 -38.30 -12.59 28.24
C PRO A 143 -39.02 -13.70 29.01
N ALA A 144 -38.31 -14.29 29.98
CA ALA A 144 -38.75 -15.42 30.80
C ALA A 144 -40.22 -15.29 31.26
N PRO A 145 -40.95 -16.42 31.38
CA PRO A 145 -42.37 -16.39 31.66
C PRO A 145 -42.60 -15.80 33.06
N SER A 146 -43.16 -14.60 33.11
CA SER A 146 -43.74 -14.07 34.33
C SER A 146 -45.07 -14.78 34.59
N ALA A 147 -45.41 -14.99 35.86
CA ALA A 147 -46.48 -15.87 36.37
C ALA A 147 -47.94 -15.51 35.98
N SER A 148 -48.16 -14.84 34.84
CA SER A 148 -49.47 -14.55 34.25
C SER A 148 -49.88 -15.54 33.14
N GLU A 149 -49.03 -16.50 32.77
CA GLU A 149 -49.26 -17.47 31.69
C GLU A 149 -50.06 -18.72 32.11
N LEU A 150 -51.03 -18.57 33.01
CA LEU A 150 -51.97 -19.65 33.37
C LEU A 150 -53.38 -19.46 32.81
N SER A 151 -53.55 -18.64 31.77
CA SER A 151 -54.85 -18.46 31.12
C SER A 151 -54.76 -18.35 29.60
N GLY A 152 -55.21 -19.42 28.94
CA GLY A 152 -56.01 -19.38 27.70
C GLY A 152 -55.42 -18.75 26.44
N LEU A 153 -55.05 -19.61 25.47
CA LEU A 153 -55.23 -19.41 24.02
C LEU A 153 -54.87 -18.02 23.46
N ARG A 154 -53.57 -17.71 23.35
CA ARG A 154 -53.11 -16.65 22.43
C ARG A 154 -52.91 -17.24 21.04
N THR A 155 -53.95 -17.18 20.21
CA THR A 155 -53.79 -17.21 18.75
C THR A 155 -53.20 -15.87 18.32
N ALA A 156 -52.08 -15.90 17.59
CA ALA A 156 -51.55 -14.70 16.95
C ALA A 156 -52.64 -14.07 16.05
N PRO A 157 -52.75 -12.73 15.95
CA PRO A 157 -53.75 -12.10 15.10
C PRO A 157 -53.61 -12.58 13.64
N PRO A 158 -54.73 -12.86 12.93
CA PRO A 158 -54.72 -13.55 11.64
C PRO A 158 -53.94 -12.82 10.54
N SER A 159 -53.75 -11.50 10.66
CA SER A 159 -52.94 -10.70 9.73
C SER A 159 -51.45 -11.05 9.76
N THR A 160 -50.90 -11.44 10.90
CA THR A 160 -49.45 -11.71 11.03
C THR A 160 -49.06 -13.05 10.41
N ALA A 161 -49.91 -14.07 10.53
CA ALA A 161 -49.69 -15.38 9.91
C ALA A 161 -49.73 -15.30 8.38
N ALA A 162 -50.68 -14.53 7.83
CA ALA A 162 -50.79 -14.29 6.39
C ALA A 162 -49.56 -13.54 5.83
N ILE A 163 -49.09 -12.50 6.53
CA ILE A 163 -47.88 -11.75 6.14
C ILE A 163 -46.63 -12.65 6.16
N LEU A 164 -46.49 -13.51 7.18
CA LEU A 164 -45.37 -14.45 7.25
C LEU A 164 -45.40 -15.50 6.13
N GLN A 165 -46.59 -16.00 5.78
CA GLN A 165 -46.75 -16.92 4.65
C GLN A 165 -46.40 -16.24 3.33
N GLN A 166 -46.84 -14.99 3.13
CA GLN A 166 -46.49 -14.22 1.94
C GLN A 166 -44.98 -14.00 1.81
N ARG A 167 -44.30 -13.60 2.90
CA ARG A 167 -42.82 -13.46 2.89
C ARG A 167 -42.09 -14.77 2.61
N LYS A 168 -42.57 -15.89 3.17
CA LYS A 168 -42.03 -17.23 2.87
C LYS A 168 -42.17 -17.58 1.39
N PHE A 169 -43.30 -17.24 0.79
CA PHE A 169 -43.55 -17.45 -0.63
C PHE A 169 -42.68 -16.55 -1.52
N GLU A 170 -42.50 -15.27 -1.17
CA GLU A 170 -41.60 -14.35 -1.86
C GLU A 170 -40.15 -14.88 -1.84
N ASN A 171 -39.64 -15.28 -0.67
CA ASN A 171 -38.32 -15.91 -0.52
C ASN A 171 -38.15 -17.18 -1.37
N PHE A 172 -39.23 -17.95 -1.55
CA PHE A 172 -39.26 -19.13 -2.43
C PHE A 172 -39.22 -18.71 -3.90
N ALA A 173 -40.07 -17.76 -4.31
CA ALA A 173 -40.18 -17.30 -5.69
C ALA A 173 -38.86 -16.66 -6.19
N GLU A 174 -38.16 -15.91 -5.35
CA GLU A 174 -36.86 -15.30 -5.69
C GLU A 174 -35.76 -16.33 -6.05
N ARG A 175 -35.85 -17.54 -5.51
CA ARG A 175 -34.87 -18.63 -5.75
C ARG A 175 -35.23 -19.51 -6.95
N PHE A 176 -36.36 -19.23 -7.59
CA PHE A 176 -36.83 -19.92 -8.78
C PHE A 176 -36.42 -19.16 -10.03
N THR A 177 -35.75 -19.84 -10.95
CA THR A 177 -35.22 -19.22 -12.17
C THR A 177 -35.60 -20.05 -13.38
N VAL A 178 -36.26 -19.43 -14.35
CA VAL A 178 -36.61 -20.07 -15.64
C VAL A 178 -35.92 -19.31 -16.75
N ARG A 179 -35.20 -20.02 -17.63
CA ARG A 179 -34.45 -19.38 -18.72
C ARG A 179 -34.60 -20.20 -20.00
N ARG A 180 -34.64 -19.53 -21.13
CA ARG A 180 -34.58 -20.14 -22.46
C ARG A 180 -33.11 -20.32 -22.87
N VAL A 181 -32.78 -21.46 -23.49
CA VAL A 181 -31.43 -21.73 -24.00
C VAL A 181 -31.26 -21.15 -25.40
N GLY A 182 -30.61 -19.99 -25.52
CA GLY A 182 -30.39 -19.30 -26.79
C GLY A 182 -31.71 -18.93 -27.50
N GLN A 183 -31.83 -19.28 -28.78
CA GLN A 183 -33.06 -19.12 -29.57
C GLN A 183 -33.86 -20.42 -29.74
N SER A 184 -33.57 -21.45 -28.94
CA SER A 184 -34.23 -22.76 -29.04
C SER A 184 -35.55 -22.82 -28.25
N TYR A 185 -36.41 -23.81 -28.52
CA TYR A 185 -37.60 -24.08 -27.68
C TYR A 185 -37.26 -24.80 -26.36
N VAL A 186 -35.98 -24.87 -26.00
CA VAL A 186 -35.53 -25.49 -24.77
C VAL A 186 -35.56 -24.48 -23.63
N VAL A 187 -36.24 -24.86 -22.55
CA VAL A 187 -36.39 -24.09 -21.33
C VAL A 187 -35.75 -24.84 -20.17
N GLU A 188 -34.86 -24.16 -19.45
CA GLU A 188 -34.26 -24.61 -18.21
C GLU A 188 -35.06 -24.04 -17.04
N VAL A 189 -35.56 -24.94 -16.19
CA VAL A 189 -36.24 -24.61 -14.94
C VAL A 189 -35.29 -24.97 -13.80
N SER A 190 -34.76 -23.97 -13.13
CA SER A 190 -33.78 -24.11 -12.06
C SER A 190 -34.32 -23.63 -10.73
N TYR A 191 -33.95 -24.33 -9.67
CA TYR A 191 -34.26 -23.90 -8.31
C TYR A 191 -33.04 -24.03 -7.40
N THR A 192 -32.77 -23.00 -6.59
CA THR A 192 -31.62 -22.94 -5.68
C THR A 192 -32.07 -23.08 -4.22
N SER A 193 -31.50 -24.05 -3.51
CA SER A 193 -31.78 -24.30 -2.09
C SER A 193 -30.52 -24.68 -1.31
N ARG A 194 -30.55 -24.55 0.01
CA ARG A 194 -29.53 -25.07 0.94
C ARG A 194 -29.53 -26.60 0.99
N ASP A 195 -30.65 -27.24 0.68
CA ASP A 195 -30.77 -28.69 0.60
C ASP A 195 -30.75 -29.16 -0.87
N PRO A 196 -29.78 -30.01 -1.28
CA PRO A 196 -29.73 -30.53 -2.64
C PRO A 196 -30.95 -31.38 -3.02
N ASN A 197 -31.60 -32.05 -2.07
CA ASN A 197 -32.81 -32.83 -2.35
C ASN A 197 -34.03 -31.93 -2.59
N LEU A 198 -34.18 -30.87 -1.80
CA LEU A 198 -35.23 -29.88 -1.99
C LEU A 198 -35.08 -29.19 -3.35
N ALA A 199 -33.85 -28.80 -3.70
CA ALA A 199 -33.51 -28.21 -5.00
C ALA A 199 -34.09 -29.04 -6.16
N ARG A 200 -33.78 -30.34 -6.14
CA ARG A 200 -34.25 -31.32 -7.14
C ARG A 200 -35.77 -31.45 -7.15
N ARG A 201 -36.40 -31.61 -5.98
CA ARG A 201 -37.84 -31.84 -5.86
C ARG A 201 -38.66 -30.67 -6.39
N VAL A 202 -38.27 -29.45 -6.04
CA VAL A 202 -38.97 -28.24 -6.48
C VAL A 202 -38.86 -28.04 -7.99
N ALA A 203 -37.66 -28.21 -8.56
CA ALA A 203 -37.46 -28.08 -10.00
C ALA A 203 -38.32 -29.08 -10.81
N ASN A 204 -38.37 -30.34 -10.37
CA ASN A 204 -39.22 -31.36 -10.99
C ASN A 204 -40.72 -31.08 -10.78
N ALA A 205 -41.14 -30.71 -9.56
CA ALA A 205 -42.53 -30.38 -9.26
C ALA A 205 -43.04 -29.20 -10.09
N ALA A 206 -42.21 -28.18 -10.33
CA ALA A 206 -42.55 -27.03 -11.15
C ALA A 206 -42.83 -27.43 -12.61
N VAL A 207 -42.00 -28.31 -13.19
CA VAL A 207 -42.25 -28.85 -14.53
C VAL A 207 -43.52 -29.69 -14.56
N SER A 208 -43.73 -30.57 -13.59
CA SER A 208 -44.95 -31.38 -13.48
C SER A 208 -46.20 -30.52 -13.33
N ALA A 209 -46.12 -29.41 -12.60
CA ALA A 209 -47.23 -28.48 -12.39
C ALA A 209 -47.58 -27.74 -13.69
N TYR A 210 -46.57 -27.37 -14.48
CA TYR A 210 -46.77 -26.81 -15.81
C TYR A 210 -47.44 -27.80 -16.76
N LEU A 211 -46.98 -29.05 -16.80
CA LEU A 211 -47.59 -30.10 -17.63
C LEU A 211 -49.04 -30.33 -17.23
N LEU A 212 -49.32 -30.42 -15.93
CA LEU A 212 -50.68 -30.56 -15.40
C LEU A 212 -51.57 -29.39 -15.84
N GLN A 213 -51.07 -28.15 -15.74
CA GLN A 213 -51.81 -26.96 -16.14
C GLN A 213 -52.08 -26.93 -17.65
N SER A 214 -51.10 -27.31 -18.48
CA SER A 214 -51.27 -27.38 -19.94
C SER A 214 -52.28 -28.46 -20.37
N ILE A 215 -52.22 -29.65 -19.75
CA ILE A 215 -53.18 -30.74 -19.99
C ILE A 215 -54.59 -30.31 -19.57
N ALA A 216 -54.74 -29.68 -18.40
CA ALA A 216 -56.02 -29.18 -17.91
C ALA A 216 -56.62 -28.13 -18.86
N ALA A 217 -55.82 -27.15 -19.29
CA ALA A 217 -56.27 -26.13 -20.24
C ALA A 217 -56.73 -26.74 -21.58
N LYS A 218 -56.04 -27.78 -22.07
CA LYS A 218 -56.44 -28.51 -23.28
C LYS A 218 -57.69 -29.35 -23.07
N ALA A 219 -57.84 -30.01 -21.93
CA ALA A 219 -59.05 -30.77 -21.60
C ALA A 219 -60.28 -29.85 -21.56
N ASP A 220 -60.15 -28.66 -20.98
CA ASP A 220 -61.24 -27.68 -20.94
C ASP A 220 -61.56 -27.10 -22.33
N ALA A 221 -60.56 -26.86 -23.17
CA ALA A 221 -60.78 -26.48 -24.56
C ALA A 221 -61.47 -27.60 -25.36
N ALA A 222 -61.10 -28.86 -25.12
CA ALA A 222 -61.63 -30.03 -25.82
C ALA A 222 -63.08 -30.34 -25.43
N LYS A 223 -63.49 -30.12 -24.17
CA LYS A 223 -64.88 -30.29 -23.71
C LYS A 223 -65.92 -29.47 -24.51
N ASN A 224 -65.49 -28.42 -25.20
CA ASN A 224 -66.36 -27.55 -25.99
C ASN A 224 -66.63 -28.07 -27.42
N GLY A 225 -66.06 -29.21 -27.83
CA GLY A 225 -66.31 -29.85 -29.13
C GLY A 225 -67.34 -30.99 -29.03
N ALA A 226 -68.36 -31.00 -29.90
CA ALA A 226 -69.58 -31.79 -29.71
C ALA A 226 -69.52 -33.30 -30.04
N GLU A 227 -68.48 -33.82 -30.73
CA GLU A 227 -68.53 -35.20 -31.28
C GLU A 227 -67.34 -36.09 -30.97
N PHE A 228 -66.33 -35.59 -30.27
CA PHE A 228 -65.18 -36.40 -29.88
C PHE A 228 -65.16 -36.47 -28.35
N LEU A 229 -64.59 -37.53 -27.77
CA LEU A 229 -63.90 -37.54 -26.47
C LEU A 229 -64.38 -38.46 -25.32
N GLN A 230 -65.22 -39.50 -25.45
CA GLN A 230 -65.37 -40.42 -24.29
C GLN A 230 -64.04 -41.15 -23.98
N GLY A 231 -63.36 -41.67 -25.01
CA GLY A 231 -62.05 -42.31 -24.88
C GLY A 231 -60.89 -41.35 -24.62
N ARG A 232 -60.94 -40.14 -25.20
CA ARG A 232 -59.88 -39.13 -25.03
C ARG A 232 -59.98 -38.40 -23.69
N VAL A 233 -61.18 -38.15 -23.16
CA VAL A 233 -61.36 -37.64 -21.78
C VAL A 233 -60.75 -38.61 -20.77
N ASN A 234 -60.95 -39.92 -20.95
CA ASN A 234 -60.36 -40.93 -20.07
C ASN A 234 -58.81 -40.92 -20.14
N ALA A 235 -58.24 -40.79 -21.35
CA ALA A 235 -56.78 -40.69 -21.54
C ALA A 235 -56.20 -39.41 -20.91
N LEU A 236 -56.85 -38.26 -21.13
CA LEU A 236 -56.46 -36.97 -20.55
C LEU A 236 -56.57 -36.98 -19.03
N ALA A 237 -57.64 -37.57 -18.48
CA ALA A 237 -57.82 -37.71 -17.04
C ALA A 237 -56.73 -38.57 -16.40
N SER A 238 -56.31 -39.66 -17.07
CA SER A 238 -55.19 -40.49 -16.61
C SER A 238 -53.86 -39.72 -16.59
N GLN A 239 -53.55 -39.00 -17.67
CA GLN A 239 -52.34 -38.15 -17.74
C GLN A 239 -52.35 -37.01 -16.72
N ALA A 240 -53.51 -36.39 -16.48
CA ALA A 240 -53.64 -35.34 -15.45
C ALA A 240 -53.43 -35.91 -14.04
N ARG A 241 -53.91 -37.12 -13.75
CA ARG A 241 -53.68 -37.78 -12.44
C ARG A 241 -52.21 -38.12 -12.22
N SER A 242 -51.50 -38.64 -13.23
CA SER A 242 -50.06 -38.93 -13.10
C SER A 242 -49.23 -37.67 -12.93
N ALA A 243 -49.55 -36.59 -13.66
CA ALA A 243 -48.91 -35.29 -13.48
C ALA A 243 -49.19 -34.69 -12.09
N ALA A 244 -50.41 -34.79 -11.59
CA ALA A 244 -50.75 -34.32 -10.24
C ALA A 244 -49.99 -35.08 -9.14
N ALA A 245 -49.86 -36.41 -9.26
CA ALA A 245 -49.05 -37.21 -8.34
C ALA A 245 -47.57 -36.81 -8.38
N ALA A 246 -47.02 -36.60 -9.57
CA ALA A 246 -45.63 -36.17 -9.76
C ALA A 246 -45.33 -34.80 -9.11
N VAL A 247 -46.29 -33.86 -9.12
CA VAL A 247 -46.18 -32.56 -8.43
C VAL A 247 -46.07 -32.73 -6.92
N THR A 248 -46.90 -33.59 -6.32
CA THR A 248 -46.86 -33.84 -4.87
C THR A 248 -45.60 -34.59 -4.43
N GLU A 249 -45.09 -35.48 -5.26
CA GLU A 249 -43.88 -36.25 -4.98
C GLU A 249 -42.57 -35.47 -5.27
N GLY A 250 -42.64 -34.44 -6.11
CA GLY A 250 -41.45 -33.74 -6.60
C GLY A 250 -40.63 -34.57 -7.58
N THR A 251 -41.35 -35.31 -8.43
CA THR A 251 -40.85 -36.15 -9.51
C THR A 251 -41.45 -35.68 -10.83
N LEU A 252 -41.08 -36.34 -11.93
CA LEU A 252 -41.67 -36.11 -13.25
C LEU A 252 -42.57 -37.29 -13.60
N PRO A 253 -43.58 -37.12 -14.46
CA PRO A 253 -44.46 -38.23 -14.85
C PRO A 253 -43.68 -39.32 -15.58
N ASP A 254 -43.86 -40.58 -15.18
CA ASP A 254 -43.19 -41.75 -15.81
C ASP A 254 -43.71 -42.04 -17.22
N ALA A 255 -44.94 -41.64 -17.52
CA ALA A 255 -45.58 -41.82 -18.82
C ALA A 255 -45.43 -40.56 -19.69
N PRO A 256 -45.18 -40.70 -21.00
CA PRO A 256 -45.20 -39.58 -21.93
C PRO A 256 -46.55 -38.84 -21.87
N THR A 257 -46.50 -37.51 -21.86
CA THR A 257 -47.66 -36.61 -21.88
C THR A 257 -47.77 -35.93 -23.25
N PRO A 258 -48.15 -36.66 -24.32
CA PRO A 258 -48.22 -36.11 -25.68
C PRO A 258 -49.26 -34.99 -25.81
N ASP A 259 -50.22 -34.94 -24.88
CA ASP A 259 -51.22 -33.90 -24.85
C ASP A 259 -50.72 -32.64 -24.13
N ALA A 260 -49.52 -32.57 -23.55
CA ALA A 260 -48.98 -31.33 -22.99
C ALA A 260 -48.41 -30.40 -24.08
N ASP A 261 -48.28 -29.09 -23.82
CA ASP A 261 -47.62 -28.12 -24.72
C ASP A 261 -46.10 -28.19 -24.65
N ALA A 262 -45.55 -29.19 -23.94
CA ALA A 262 -44.13 -29.37 -23.80
C ALA A 262 -43.76 -30.81 -23.45
N ARG A 263 -42.54 -31.19 -23.83
CA ARG A 263 -41.95 -32.51 -23.59
C ARG A 263 -40.73 -32.40 -22.69
N VAL A 264 -40.69 -33.22 -21.65
CA VAL A 264 -39.54 -33.27 -20.74
C VAL A 264 -38.34 -33.88 -21.46
N ILE A 265 -37.22 -33.17 -21.50
CA ILE A 265 -35.96 -33.64 -22.08
C ILE A 265 -35.07 -34.24 -20.99
N GLY A 266 -35.06 -33.62 -19.80
CA GLY A 266 -34.20 -34.03 -18.70
C GLY A 266 -34.77 -33.69 -17.33
N ALA A 267 -34.71 -34.67 -16.43
CA ALA A 267 -35.08 -34.49 -15.03
C ALA A 267 -34.04 -33.67 -14.27
N ALA A 268 -34.49 -32.88 -13.29
CA ALA A 268 -33.57 -32.32 -12.32
C ALA A 268 -32.94 -33.45 -11.51
N LEU A 269 -31.61 -33.48 -11.51
CA LEU A 269 -30.79 -34.38 -10.72
C LEU A 269 -30.36 -33.70 -9.42
N GLN A 270 -30.06 -34.51 -8.40
CA GLN A 270 -29.49 -34.00 -7.17
C GLN A 270 -28.07 -33.46 -7.45
N PRO A 271 -27.79 -32.18 -7.17
CA PRO A 271 -26.47 -31.61 -7.41
C PRO A 271 -25.43 -32.21 -6.46
N LEU A 272 -24.34 -32.74 -7.02
CA LEU A 272 -23.26 -33.38 -6.25
C LEU A 272 -22.31 -32.37 -5.58
N LYS A 273 -22.30 -31.12 -6.02
CA LYS A 273 -21.43 -30.05 -5.51
C LYS A 273 -22.24 -28.77 -5.32
N PRO A 274 -21.90 -27.94 -4.31
CA PRO A 274 -22.55 -26.65 -4.12
C PRO A 274 -22.25 -25.73 -5.30
N SER A 275 -23.27 -25.01 -5.76
CA SER A 275 -23.20 -24.03 -6.83
C SER A 275 -22.57 -22.71 -6.37
N ALA A 276 -22.76 -22.35 -5.10
CA ALA A 276 -22.10 -21.24 -4.44
C ALA A 276 -21.79 -21.57 -2.96
N PRO A 277 -20.77 -20.96 -2.35
CA PRO A 277 -19.82 -19.98 -2.92
C PRO A 277 -18.80 -20.61 -3.89
N ARG A 278 -18.50 -19.92 -5.00
CA ARG A 278 -17.46 -20.35 -5.97
C ARG A 278 -16.08 -20.08 -5.39
N LYS A 279 -15.55 -21.06 -4.65
CA LYS A 279 -14.30 -20.94 -3.88
C LYS A 279 -13.13 -20.38 -4.70
N THR A 280 -12.95 -20.87 -5.93
CA THR A 280 -11.88 -20.42 -6.83
C THR A 280 -12.00 -18.95 -7.23
N LEU A 281 -13.21 -18.49 -7.54
CA LEU A 281 -13.46 -17.10 -7.93
C LEU A 281 -13.23 -16.16 -6.74
N ILE A 282 -13.73 -16.51 -5.56
CA ILE A 282 -13.59 -15.69 -4.35
C ILE A 282 -12.12 -15.61 -3.91
N LEU A 283 -11.39 -16.73 -3.92
CA LEU A 283 -9.95 -16.75 -3.64
C LEU A 283 -9.17 -15.92 -4.66
N GLY A 284 -9.49 -16.04 -5.95
CA GLY A 284 -8.89 -15.24 -7.01
C GLY A 284 -9.13 -13.74 -6.83
N LEU A 285 -10.36 -13.35 -6.49
CA LEU A 285 -10.71 -11.96 -6.20
C LEU A 285 -9.98 -11.44 -4.95
N GLY A 286 -9.91 -12.24 -3.88
CA GLY A 286 -9.18 -11.91 -2.66
C GLY A 286 -7.68 -11.69 -2.92
N ALA A 287 -7.06 -12.54 -3.75
CA ALA A 287 -5.67 -12.37 -4.17
C ALA A 287 -5.47 -11.09 -4.99
N MET A 288 -6.37 -10.80 -5.93
CA MET A 288 -6.31 -9.59 -6.77
C MET A 288 -6.44 -8.32 -5.93
N ILE A 289 -7.42 -8.26 -5.02
CA ILE A 289 -7.61 -7.13 -4.10
C ILE A 289 -6.41 -6.97 -3.18
N GLY A 290 -5.87 -8.08 -2.64
CA GLY A 290 -4.67 -8.06 -1.82
C GLY A 290 -3.45 -7.50 -2.57
N LEU A 291 -3.27 -7.88 -3.84
CA LEU A 291 -2.15 -7.41 -4.63
C LEU A 291 -2.27 -5.92 -4.96
N VAL A 292 -3.43 -5.48 -5.44
CA VAL A 292 -3.67 -4.08 -5.81
C VAL A 292 -3.61 -3.18 -4.57
N GLY A 293 -4.28 -3.57 -3.48
CA GLY A 293 -4.27 -2.83 -2.22
C GLY A 293 -2.88 -2.78 -1.59
N GLY A 294 -2.12 -3.88 -1.63
CA GLY A 294 -0.75 -3.95 -1.10
C GLY A 294 0.22 -3.06 -1.88
N LEU A 295 0.15 -3.07 -3.22
CA LEU A 295 0.95 -2.18 -4.06
C LEU A 295 0.61 -0.71 -3.83
N LEU A 296 -0.68 -0.38 -3.74
CA LEU A 296 -1.15 0.98 -3.49
C LEU A 296 -0.69 1.47 -2.11
N ALA A 297 -0.81 0.66 -1.06
CA ALA A 297 -0.36 1.01 0.28
C ALA A 297 1.14 1.27 0.34
N VAL A 298 1.96 0.42 -0.29
CA VAL A 298 3.41 0.65 -0.36
C VAL A 298 3.73 1.92 -1.15
N ALA A 299 3.05 2.17 -2.28
CA ALA A 299 3.24 3.38 -3.05
C ALA A 299 2.90 4.65 -2.24
N LEU A 300 1.80 4.64 -1.49
CA LEU A 300 1.42 5.72 -0.58
C LEU A 300 2.46 5.93 0.53
N LEU A 301 2.86 4.86 1.22
CA LEU A 301 3.88 4.95 2.27
C LEU A 301 5.23 5.48 1.73
N GLN A 302 5.56 5.19 0.46
CA GLN A 302 6.75 5.75 -0.19
C GLN A 302 6.57 7.19 -0.65
N ALA A 303 5.38 7.59 -1.07
CA ALA A 303 5.09 8.98 -1.43
C ALA A 303 5.25 9.92 -0.22
N PHE A 304 4.95 9.44 0.99
CA PHE A 304 5.19 10.16 2.23
C PHE A 304 6.63 10.04 2.76
N ASP A 305 7.48 9.19 2.17
CA ASP A 305 8.90 9.09 2.57
C ASP A 305 9.71 10.25 1.97
N ARG A 306 9.87 11.32 2.76
CA ARG A 306 10.66 12.52 2.43
C ARG A 306 12.17 12.37 2.74
N ARG A 307 12.67 11.16 3.00
CA ARG A 307 14.09 10.94 3.31
C ARG A 307 14.97 11.02 2.07
N ILE A 308 16.14 11.65 2.20
CA ILE A 308 17.16 11.74 1.16
C ILE A 308 17.92 10.42 1.11
N ARG A 309 18.03 9.78 -0.07
CA ARG A 309 18.79 8.52 -0.22
C ARG A 309 19.80 8.56 -1.37
N THR A 310 19.63 9.47 -2.32
CA THR A 310 20.45 9.56 -3.51
C THR A 310 21.05 10.96 -3.66
N PRO A 311 22.19 11.12 -4.36
CA PRO A 311 22.74 12.45 -4.64
C PRO A 311 21.80 13.30 -5.48
N GLN A 312 20.96 12.67 -6.31
CA GLN A 312 19.92 13.35 -7.09
C GLN A 312 18.84 13.97 -6.19
N ASP A 313 18.50 13.34 -5.07
CA ASP A 313 17.54 13.90 -4.10
C ASP A 313 18.03 15.23 -3.51
N LEU A 314 19.36 15.37 -3.27
CA LEU A 314 19.94 16.62 -2.76
C LEU A 314 19.75 17.77 -3.75
N VAL A 315 20.03 17.50 -5.03
CA VAL A 315 19.97 18.53 -6.08
C VAL A 315 18.53 18.84 -6.46
N GLN A 316 17.70 17.82 -6.70
CA GLN A 316 16.35 17.99 -7.23
C GLN A 316 15.32 18.37 -6.16
N ARG A 317 15.43 17.81 -4.94
CA ARG A 317 14.41 18.02 -3.89
C ARG A 317 14.79 19.11 -2.91
N ALA A 318 16.08 19.22 -2.57
CA ALA A 318 16.57 20.19 -1.60
C ALA A 318 17.27 21.40 -2.25
N GLY A 319 17.51 21.39 -3.56
CA GLY A 319 18.10 22.52 -4.30
C GLY A 319 19.59 22.77 -3.99
N ILE A 320 20.31 21.78 -3.45
CA ILE A 320 21.69 21.96 -2.98
C ILE A 320 22.63 21.04 -3.77
N PRO A 321 23.79 21.54 -4.25
CA PRO A 321 24.75 20.73 -4.96
C PRO A 321 25.33 19.63 -4.06
N CYS A 322 25.42 18.42 -4.60
CA CYS A 322 26.10 17.31 -3.95
C CYS A 322 27.60 17.39 -4.23
N LEU A 323 28.41 17.64 -3.20
CA LEU A 323 29.86 17.78 -3.32
C LEU A 323 30.58 16.43 -3.34
N ALA A 324 30.05 15.46 -2.58
CA ALA A 324 30.60 14.12 -2.50
C ALA A 324 29.57 13.13 -1.93
N VAL A 325 29.78 11.85 -2.24
CA VAL A 325 29.01 10.73 -1.72
C VAL A 325 29.96 9.80 -0.95
N MET A 326 29.67 9.58 0.33
CA MET A 326 30.47 8.74 1.22
C MET A 326 29.71 7.46 1.54
N PRO A 327 30.24 6.27 1.20
CA PRO A 327 29.61 5.01 1.56
C PRO A 327 29.70 4.74 3.06
N GLU A 328 28.81 3.91 3.58
CA GLU A 328 28.88 3.47 4.97
C GLU A 328 30.16 2.65 5.22
N VAL A 329 30.89 3.00 6.27
CA VAL A 329 32.10 2.30 6.69
C VAL A 329 31.75 1.35 7.84
N LEU A 330 31.71 0.05 7.55
CA LEU A 330 31.45 -1.01 8.53
C LEU A 330 32.70 -1.88 8.69
N ARG A 331 33.11 -2.13 9.94
CA ARG A 331 34.17 -3.10 10.25
C ARG A 331 33.55 -4.49 10.38
N LYS A 332 34.11 -5.50 9.70
CA LYS A 332 33.73 -6.90 9.90
C LYS A 332 34.53 -7.47 11.07
N THR A 333 33.87 -7.87 12.15
CA THR A 333 34.50 -8.55 13.29
C THR A 333 34.87 -9.98 12.91
N ALA A 334 35.77 -10.62 13.68
CA ALA A 334 36.22 -12.00 13.45
C ALA A 334 35.06 -13.02 13.44
N ASP A 335 33.98 -12.71 14.16
CA ASP A 335 32.69 -13.44 14.21
C ASP A 335 31.75 -13.13 13.02
N GLY A 336 32.24 -12.43 11.99
CA GLY A 336 31.47 -12.09 10.79
C GLY A 336 30.43 -10.97 10.96
N ARG A 337 30.21 -10.47 12.17
CA ARG A 337 29.34 -9.32 12.49
C ARG A 337 29.90 -8.03 11.89
N ARG A 338 29.00 -7.07 11.57
CA ARG A 338 29.36 -5.74 11.06
C ARG A 338 29.14 -4.72 12.17
N GLU A 339 30.19 -4.01 12.56
CA GLU A 339 30.15 -2.98 13.61
C GLU A 339 30.61 -1.62 13.09
N THR A 340 30.11 -0.55 13.71
CA THR A 340 30.55 0.81 13.45
C THR A 340 32.00 1.00 13.92
N VAL A 341 32.80 1.70 13.12
CA VAL A 341 34.21 1.95 13.44
C VAL A 341 34.33 2.82 14.69
N ASP A 342 34.96 2.29 15.75
CA ASP A 342 35.36 3.08 16.92
C ASP A 342 36.60 3.89 16.55
N LEU A 343 36.45 5.22 16.52
CA LEU A 343 37.52 6.14 16.16
C LEU A 343 38.71 6.01 17.11
N ARG A 344 38.51 5.69 18.40
CA ARG A 344 39.59 5.69 19.42
C ARG A 344 40.70 4.66 19.19
N ASN A 345 40.42 3.60 18.43
CA ASN A 345 41.30 2.45 18.29
C ASN A 345 41.96 2.35 16.90
N VAL A 346 41.92 3.44 16.13
CA VAL A 346 42.40 3.48 14.74
C VAL A 346 43.82 4.05 14.70
N ASN A 347 44.83 3.19 14.88
CA ASN A 347 46.24 3.61 14.88
C ASN A 347 46.77 4.11 13.53
N ALA A 348 46.00 4.00 12.45
CA ALA A 348 46.06 4.88 11.29
C ALA A 348 44.95 4.47 10.30
N PRO A 349 44.04 5.37 9.89
CA PRO A 349 42.83 4.98 9.14
C PRO A 349 43.03 4.58 7.68
N TRP A 350 44.25 4.24 7.21
CA TRP A 350 44.75 4.68 5.90
C TRP A 350 43.74 4.62 4.74
N PHE A 351 42.84 3.63 4.62
CA PHE A 351 41.74 3.69 3.66
C PHE A 351 40.51 2.90 4.16
N LEU A 352 39.67 3.47 5.03
CA LEU A 352 38.43 2.85 5.55
C LEU A 352 37.60 2.10 4.49
N ASN A 353 37.65 2.58 3.23
CA ASN A 353 37.40 1.84 2.01
C ASN A 353 38.02 2.66 0.86
N VAL A 354 38.48 2.04 -0.24
CA VAL A 354 38.86 2.77 -1.47
C VAL A 354 37.76 3.74 -1.87
N LYS A 355 36.49 3.30 -1.81
CA LYS A 355 35.32 4.12 -2.13
C LYS A 355 35.15 5.34 -1.20
N PHE A 356 35.39 5.17 0.09
CA PHE A 356 35.33 6.29 1.05
C PHE A 356 36.46 7.28 0.78
N SER A 357 37.68 6.80 0.53
CA SER A 357 38.82 7.66 0.20
C SER A 357 38.59 8.48 -1.08
N THR A 358 37.93 7.88 -2.09
CA THR A 358 37.51 8.59 -3.30
C THR A 358 36.51 9.69 -2.98
N GLY A 359 35.48 9.40 -2.18
CA GLY A 359 34.53 10.44 -1.75
C GLY A 359 35.22 11.60 -1.01
N VAL A 360 36.21 11.34 -0.16
CA VAL A 360 36.99 12.41 0.53
C VAL A 360 37.87 13.19 -0.45
N ARG A 361 38.43 12.55 -1.48
CA ARG A 361 39.15 13.27 -2.57
C ARG A 361 38.21 14.16 -3.36
N ASP A 362 37.02 13.66 -3.71
CA ASP A 362 36.00 14.42 -4.44
C ASP A 362 35.54 15.64 -3.63
N LEU A 363 35.35 15.45 -2.32
CA LEU A 363 35.04 16.53 -1.39
C LEU A 363 36.16 17.58 -1.36
N ARG A 364 37.42 17.16 -1.22
CA ARG A 364 38.56 18.09 -1.24
C ARG A 364 38.59 18.88 -2.55
N THR A 365 38.48 18.20 -3.69
CA THR A 365 38.51 18.85 -5.01
C THR A 365 37.38 19.86 -5.14
N SER A 366 36.17 19.51 -4.71
CA SER A 366 35.01 20.43 -4.73
C SER A 366 35.22 21.66 -3.85
N ILE A 367 35.79 21.47 -2.65
CA ILE A 367 36.13 22.59 -1.75
C ILE A 367 37.23 23.47 -2.38
N GLN A 368 38.28 22.87 -2.94
CA GLN A 368 39.36 23.62 -3.60
C GLN A 368 38.85 24.44 -4.77
N LEU A 369 37.98 23.88 -5.61
CA LEU A 369 37.33 24.62 -6.71
C LEU A 369 36.53 25.82 -6.19
N ALA A 370 35.77 25.63 -5.10
CA ALA A 370 35.00 26.70 -4.47
C ALA A 370 35.91 27.79 -3.87
N LEU A 371 37.09 27.42 -3.37
CA LEU A 371 38.07 28.34 -2.77
C LEU A 371 38.89 29.12 -3.81
N SER A 372 39.33 28.45 -4.89
CA SER A 372 40.06 29.09 -5.99
C SER A 372 39.25 30.21 -6.64
N ALA A 373 37.93 30.05 -6.75
CA ALA A 373 37.04 31.10 -7.22
C ALA A 373 37.04 32.36 -6.34
N ARG A 374 37.48 32.26 -5.06
CA ARG A 374 37.53 33.35 -4.07
C ARG A 374 38.94 33.87 -3.80
N GLY A 375 39.94 33.43 -4.57
CA GLY A 375 41.34 33.84 -4.39
C GLY A 375 41.98 33.39 -3.07
N HIS A 376 41.40 32.40 -2.39
CA HIS A 376 41.96 31.79 -1.18
C HIS A 376 42.56 30.43 -1.54
N ASP A 377 43.88 30.26 -1.36
CA ASP A 377 44.56 29.02 -1.79
C ASP A 377 45.34 28.30 -0.66
N THR A 378 45.63 28.99 0.46
CA THR A 378 46.48 28.45 1.55
C THR A 378 45.91 28.56 2.96
N ASP A 379 45.06 29.55 3.23
CA ASP A 379 44.66 29.94 4.60
C ASP A 379 43.13 29.95 4.71
N CYS A 380 42.51 28.77 4.78
CA CYS A 380 41.06 28.62 4.72
C CYS A 380 40.47 27.98 5.98
N VAL A 381 39.31 28.49 6.40
CA VAL A 381 38.45 27.89 7.43
C VAL A 381 37.31 27.14 6.77
N ILE A 382 37.27 25.82 6.94
CA ILE A 382 36.24 24.93 6.41
C ILE A 382 35.37 24.46 7.58
N ALA A 383 34.06 24.72 7.55
CA ALA A 383 33.13 24.18 8.54
C ALA A 383 32.37 22.98 8.00
N LEU A 384 32.34 21.90 8.77
CA LEU A 384 31.49 20.74 8.54
C LEU A 384 30.36 20.76 9.55
N ILE A 385 29.11 20.62 9.09
CA ILE A 385 27.94 20.68 9.95
C ILE A 385 26.90 19.65 9.57
N GLY A 386 26.39 18.90 10.55
CA GLY A 386 25.34 17.91 10.33
C GLY A 386 23.93 18.50 10.48
N CYS A 387 22.95 18.02 9.70
CA CYS A 387 21.54 18.32 9.97
C CYS A 387 21.08 17.65 11.27
N THR A 388 21.47 16.38 11.45
CA THR A 388 21.07 15.54 12.57
C THR A 388 22.30 15.01 13.33
N PRO A 389 22.14 14.58 14.61
CA PRO A 389 23.22 13.97 15.36
C PRO A 389 23.73 12.68 14.71
N ARG A 390 25.03 12.40 14.88
CA ARG A 390 25.69 11.16 14.42
C ARG A 390 25.71 10.97 12.89
N THR A 391 25.61 12.07 12.15
CA THR A 391 25.76 12.16 10.69
C THR A 391 27.18 11.84 10.20
N GLY A 392 28.18 11.85 11.08
CA GLY A 392 29.57 11.48 10.75
C GLY A 392 30.47 12.65 10.34
N THR A 393 30.11 13.89 10.71
CA THR A 393 30.91 15.11 10.48
C THR A 393 32.34 14.96 10.96
N THR A 394 32.55 14.48 12.19
CA THR A 394 33.87 14.28 12.81
C THR A 394 34.75 13.36 11.99
N LEU A 395 34.21 12.22 11.52
CA LEU A 395 34.96 11.26 10.70
C LEU A 395 35.35 11.86 9.35
N ILE A 396 34.43 12.56 8.70
CA ILE A 396 34.69 13.24 7.42
C ILE A 396 35.73 14.34 7.61
N GLY A 397 35.63 15.14 8.68
CA GLY A 397 36.57 16.21 9.00
C GLY A 397 37.97 15.71 9.26
N LEU A 398 38.10 14.66 10.07
CA LEU A 398 39.38 14.02 10.33
C LEU A 398 40.00 13.43 9.05
N SER A 399 39.21 12.75 8.23
CA SER A 399 39.67 12.15 6.98
C SER A 399 40.10 13.22 5.96
N LEU A 400 39.36 14.32 5.87
CA LEU A 400 39.69 15.47 5.04
C LEU A 400 40.98 16.15 5.52
N ALA A 401 41.13 16.36 6.83
CA ALA A 401 42.33 16.94 7.42
C ALA A 401 43.58 16.12 7.10
N ARG A 402 43.49 14.79 7.27
CA ARG A 402 44.57 13.86 6.95
C ARG A 402 44.94 13.92 5.47
N LEU A 403 43.94 13.93 4.60
CA LEU A 403 44.15 13.96 3.15
C LEU A 403 44.79 15.28 2.68
N LEU A 404 44.48 16.39 3.34
CA LEU A 404 45.16 17.68 3.12
C LEU A 404 46.63 17.63 3.57
N GLN A 405 46.91 17.02 4.73
CA GLN A 405 48.27 16.83 5.25
C GLN A 405 49.13 15.93 4.37
N GLU A 406 48.59 14.83 3.86
CA GLU A 406 49.28 13.96 2.90
C GLU A 406 49.56 14.68 1.57
N GLY A 407 48.73 15.68 1.21
CA GLY A 407 48.97 16.59 0.10
C GLY A 407 49.99 17.69 0.39
N GLY A 408 50.69 17.65 1.52
CA GLY A 408 51.70 18.63 1.92
C GLY A 408 51.16 19.94 2.50
N ARG A 409 49.85 20.02 2.80
CA ARG A 409 49.24 21.20 3.43
C ARG A 409 49.16 21.02 4.94
N THR A 410 49.38 22.08 5.72
CA THR A 410 49.09 22.03 7.15
C THR A 410 47.57 22.11 7.37
N ALA A 411 47.00 21.12 8.05
CA ALA A 411 45.59 21.11 8.42
C ALA A 411 45.40 20.81 9.91
N ARG A 412 44.48 21.54 10.55
CA ARG A 412 44.10 21.34 11.96
C ARG A 412 42.59 21.15 12.06
N LEU A 413 42.14 20.24 12.91
CA LEU A 413 40.73 20.00 13.20
C LEU A 413 40.39 20.61 14.57
N ILE A 414 39.32 21.39 14.64
CA ILE A 414 38.80 21.97 15.87
C ILE A 414 37.44 21.34 16.15
N ASP A 415 37.34 20.64 17.28
CA ASP A 415 36.05 20.20 17.80
C ASP A 415 35.38 21.37 18.51
N THR A 416 34.21 21.79 18.01
CA THR A 416 33.45 22.92 18.56
C THR A 416 32.24 22.49 19.39
N ASN A 417 32.09 21.20 19.70
CA ASN A 417 30.96 20.69 20.46
C ASN A 417 31.12 20.91 21.98
N ILE A 418 31.23 22.17 22.40
CA ILE A 418 31.53 22.57 23.79
C ILE A 418 30.40 22.16 24.75
N HIS A 419 29.14 22.19 24.29
CA HIS A 419 27.96 21.89 25.10
C HIS A 419 27.46 20.44 24.99
N GLY A 420 27.91 19.70 23.98
CA GLY A 420 27.50 18.30 23.79
C GLY A 420 28.39 17.31 24.55
N ALA A 421 27.86 16.11 24.76
CA ALA A 421 28.61 14.97 25.30
C ALA A 421 29.44 14.22 24.23
N GLY A 422 29.55 14.76 23.01
CA GLY A 422 29.67 13.96 21.78
C GLY A 422 31.07 13.56 21.31
N THR A 423 32.14 14.15 21.83
CA THR A 423 33.50 13.99 21.26
C THR A 423 34.57 13.64 22.30
N PHE A 424 34.15 12.92 23.35
CA PHE A 424 35.05 12.16 24.24
C PHE A 424 35.94 11.14 23.48
N PHE A 425 35.67 10.90 22.19
CA PHE A 425 36.44 10.02 21.32
C PHE A 425 37.79 10.59 20.85
N LEU A 426 38.00 11.91 20.95
CA LEU A 426 39.25 12.57 20.52
C LEU A 426 40.19 12.90 21.70
N THR A 427 39.75 12.68 22.94
CA THR A 427 40.61 12.73 24.12
C THR A 427 41.33 11.38 24.27
N PRO A 428 42.67 11.33 24.10
CA PRO A 428 43.42 10.09 24.32
C PRO A 428 43.33 9.67 25.79
N ASP A 429 43.46 8.37 26.06
CA ASP A 429 43.52 7.80 27.40
C ASP A 429 44.52 8.58 28.27
N SER A 430 43.99 9.39 29.19
CA SER A 430 44.44 9.80 30.53
C SER A 430 45.94 10.00 30.86
N LYS A 431 46.86 9.94 29.90
CA LYS A 431 48.32 9.94 30.12
C LYS A 431 49.08 10.96 29.26
N ALA A 432 48.44 11.56 28.26
CA ALA A 432 49.02 12.67 27.50
C ALA A 432 48.70 13.98 28.22
N GLY A 433 49.73 14.63 28.76
CA GLY A 433 49.61 15.70 29.75
C GLY A 433 48.80 16.94 29.34
N VAL A 434 48.49 17.73 30.38
CA VAL A 434 47.78 19.01 30.43
C VAL A 434 48.03 19.88 29.18
N GLY A 435 47.01 19.98 28.33
CA GLY A 435 46.96 20.89 27.19
C GLY A 435 45.64 21.66 27.20
N ALA A 436 45.66 22.94 26.82
CA ALA A 436 44.45 23.78 26.80
C ALA A 436 43.46 23.32 25.71
N SER A 437 42.20 23.08 26.10
CA SER A 437 41.09 22.78 25.18
C SER A 437 40.49 24.05 24.56
N LEU A 438 39.61 23.92 23.56
CA LEU A 438 38.91 25.07 22.97
C LEU A 438 38.18 25.90 24.04
N ALA A 439 37.51 25.24 24.99
CA ALA A 439 36.86 25.91 26.11
C ALA A 439 37.86 26.70 26.98
N ASP A 440 39.04 26.12 27.27
CA ASP A 440 40.07 26.81 28.07
C ASP A 440 40.65 28.01 27.33
N LEU A 441 40.81 27.92 26.00
CA LEU A 441 41.29 29.01 25.15
C LEU A 441 40.28 30.16 25.03
N ILE A 442 38.98 29.87 25.04
CA ILE A 442 37.93 30.91 25.05
C ILE A 442 37.93 31.65 26.39
N ILE A 443 38.18 30.95 27.50
CA ILE A 443 38.26 31.57 28.83
C ILE A 443 39.56 32.37 28.99
N ASN A 444 40.70 31.83 28.54
CA ASN A 444 42.02 32.43 28.68
C ASN A 444 42.77 32.50 27.33
N PRO A 445 42.53 33.54 26.51
CA PRO A 445 43.09 33.66 25.15
C PRO A 445 44.63 33.71 25.12
N SER A 446 45.26 34.15 26.22
CA SER A 446 46.72 34.23 26.39
C SER A 446 47.43 32.87 26.38
N HIS A 447 46.69 31.76 26.50
CA HIS A 447 47.23 30.39 26.46
C HIS A 447 47.31 29.78 25.06
N LEU A 448 47.14 30.55 23.97
CA LEU A 448 47.18 29.99 22.61
C LEU A 448 48.54 29.36 22.25
N ALA A 449 49.64 29.90 22.79
CA ALA A 449 50.97 29.29 22.70
C ALA A 449 51.11 27.96 23.48
N LEU A 450 50.20 27.71 24.42
CA LEU A 450 50.09 26.50 25.24
C LEU A 450 48.99 25.54 24.74
N ALA A 451 48.34 25.86 23.62
CA ALA A 451 47.40 24.96 22.97
C ALA A 451 48.15 23.73 22.45
N LYS A 452 48.08 22.62 23.19
CA LYS A 452 48.59 21.33 22.72
C LYS A 452 47.52 20.67 21.88
N PHE A 453 47.78 20.60 20.59
CA PHE A 453 47.02 19.76 19.68
C PHE A 453 47.28 18.29 20.03
N VAL A 454 46.21 17.52 20.13
CA VAL A 454 46.30 16.06 20.18
C VAL A 454 46.66 15.60 18.77
N ASP A 455 47.74 14.84 18.64
CA ASP A 455 48.04 14.17 17.39
C ASP A 455 47.14 12.94 17.25
N PHE A 456 46.23 12.98 16.28
CA PHE A 456 45.35 11.88 15.94
C PHE A 456 45.73 11.35 14.55
N GLY A 457 46.60 10.34 14.52
CA GLY A 457 47.05 9.74 13.26
C GLY A 457 47.70 10.74 12.30
N GLY A 458 48.51 11.67 12.82
CA GLY A 458 49.16 12.78 12.13
C GLY A 458 48.32 14.06 11.99
N VAL A 459 47.03 14.02 12.33
CA VAL A 459 46.15 15.20 12.32
C VAL A 459 46.24 15.92 13.66
N SER A 460 46.55 17.22 13.62
CA SER A 460 46.50 18.07 14.81
C SER A 460 45.05 18.42 15.16
N VAL A 461 44.54 17.86 16.27
CA VAL A 461 43.16 18.04 16.74
C VAL A 461 43.13 18.90 18.00
N LEU A 462 42.29 19.93 18.04
CA LEU A 462 41.97 20.71 19.24
C LEU A 462 40.65 20.21 19.83
N PRO A 463 40.64 19.57 21.02
CA PRO A 463 39.43 19.08 21.64
C PRO A 463 38.54 20.22 22.17
N SER A 464 37.22 20.01 22.16
CA SER A 464 36.24 21.01 22.63
C SER A 464 36.33 21.30 24.13
N ARG A 465 36.66 20.29 24.96
CA ARG A 465 36.68 20.38 26.43
C ARG A 465 37.91 19.71 27.03
N SER A 466 38.39 20.24 28.15
CA SER A 466 39.41 19.61 28.98
C SER A 466 38.75 18.56 29.88
N PRO A 467 39.40 17.38 30.08
CA PRO A 467 38.91 16.37 31.02
C PRO A 467 38.97 16.81 32.49
N TYR A 468 39.64 17.94 32.79
CA TYR A 468 39.87 18.42 34.16
C TYR A 468 39.18 19.76 34.47
N THR A 469 38.67 20.48 33.46
CA THR A 469 38.01 21.78 33.65
C THR A 469 36.49 21.63 33.51
N ALA A 470 35.74 21.92 34.58
CA ALA A 470 34.30 22.06 34.50
C ALA A 470 33.97 23.32 33.68
N VAL A 471 33.65 23.14 32.40
CA VAL A 471 33.28 24.25 31.51
C VAL A 471 31.98 24.88 32.03
N GLY A 472 32.06 26.13 32.49
CA GLY A 472 30.91 26.93 32.91
C GLY A 472 30.01 27.34 31.73
N THR A 473 28.79 27.77 32.03
CA THR A 473 27.77 28.20 31.04
C THR A 473 28.11 29.46 30.24
N GLY A 474 29.25 30.11 30.52
CA GLY A 474 29.66 31.37 29.88
C GLY A 474 30.53 31.24 28.62
N VAL A 475 30.89 30.03 28.19
CA VAL A 475 31.66 29.79 26.97
C VAL A 475 30.72 29.76 25.77
N SER A 476 30.86 30.71 24.83
CA SER A 476 30.03 30.81 23.63
C SER A 476 30.87 30.91 22.36
N LEU A 477 30.46 30.17 21.32
CA LEU A 477 31.06 30.23 19.98
C LEU A 477 30.77 31.56 19.26
N SER A 478 29.84 32.38 19.79
CA SER A 478 29.54 33.71 19.26
C SER A 478 30.55 34.78 19.66
N SER A 479 31.42 34.50 20.64
CA SER A 479 32.36 35.47 21.20
C SER A 479 33.38 36.00 20.18
N SER A 480 33.89 37.21 20.43
CA SER A 480 35.03 37.80 19.69
C SER A 480 36.34 37.06 19.98
N ILE A 481 36.44 36.42 21.15
CA ILE A 481 37.60 35.60 21.51
C ILE A 481 37.69 34.38 20.60
N PHE A 482 36.59 33.65 20.40
CA PHE A 482 36.55 32.53 19.45
C PHE A 482 36.99 32.97 18.05
N GLN A 483 36.59 34.17 17.64
CA GLN A 483 37.02 34.81 16.39
C GLN A 483 38.56 34.94 16.32
N SER A 484 39.16 35.54 17.35
CA SER A 484 40.62 35.72 17.43
C SER A 484 41.38 34.39 17.46
N VAL A 485 40.81 33.36 18.11
CA VAL A 485 41.38 32.01 18.15
C VAL A 485 41.42 31.39 16.75
N ILE A 486 40.32 31.47 16.00
CA ILE A 486 40.25 30.97 14.61
C ILE A 486 41.19 31.76 13.70
N ASP A 487 41.21 33.09 13.80
CA ASP A 487 42.08 33.95 12.99
C ASP A 487 43.57 33.68 13.23
N GLN A 488 43.96 33.40 14.48
CA GLN A 488 45.34 33.01 14.78
C GLN A 488 45.68 31.62 14.22
N MET A 489 44.78 30.64 14.33
CA MET A 489 45.02 29.30 13.79
C MET A 489 45.05 29.26 12.26
N ARG A 490 44.30 30.15 11.60
CA ARG A 490 44.25 30.32 10.14
C ARG A 490 45.61 30.66 9.54
N ARG A 491 46.47 31.41 10.25
CA ARG A 491 47.83 31.77 9.81
C ARG A 491 48.76 30.56 9.63
N GLY A 492 48.38 29.40 10.16
CA GLY A 492 49.18 28.19 10.09
C GLY A 492 48.65 27.15 9.10
N GLY A 493 47.73 27.50 8.19
CA GLY A 493 47.15 26.62 7.16
C GLY A 493 45.64 26.40 7.28
N TYR A 494 45.17 25.25 6.80
CA TYR A 494 43.76 24.89 6.79
C TYR A 494 43.24 24.64 8.22
N VAL A 495 42.08 25.21 8.53
CA VAL A 495 41.36 24.98 9.79
C VAL A 495 40.02 24.34 9.47
N ILE A 496 39.77 23.14 9.98
CA ILE A 496 38.51 22.43 9.82
C ILE A 496 37.73 22.54 11.14
N LEU A 497 36.53 23.10 11.10
CA LEU A 497 35.62 23.21 12.23
C LEU A 497 34.62 22.04 12.18
N ASP A 498 34.64 21.16 13.18
CA ASP A 498 33.58 20.18 13.39
C ASP A 498 32.48 20.83 14.23
N LEU A 499 31.41 21.27 13.56
CA LEU A 499 30.30 21.97 14.20
C LEU A 499 29.24 20.98 14.70
N PRO A 500 28.67 21.20 15.91
CA PRO A 500 27.56 20.38 16.37
C PRO A 500 26.34 20.51 15.42
N PRO A 501 25.48 19.48 15.36
CA PRO A 501 24.34 19.47 14.44
C PRO A 501 23.40 20.66 14.64
N LEU A 502 22.84 21.17 13.53
CA LEU A 502 21.93 22.32 13.56
C LEU A 502 20.63 22.07 14.34
N SER A 503 20.22 20.81 14.45
CA SER A 503 19.07 20.41 15.26
C SER A 503 19.32 20.50 16.77
N VAL A 504 20.58 20.61 17.21
CA VAL A 504 20.95 20.59 18.64
C VAL A 504 21.63 21.90 19.08
N SER A 505 22.35 22.60 18.19
CA SER A 505 23.08 23.83 18.53
C SER A 505 22.80 24.97 17.58
N ALA A 506 22.15 26.02 18.09
CA ALA A 506 21.96 27.27 17.37
C ALA A 506 23.29 28.04 17.20
N GLU A 507 24.24 27.88 18.12
CA GLU A 507 25.55 28.53 18.04
C GLU A 507 26.36 28.07 16.82
N SER A 508 26.11 26.86 16.32
CA SER A 508 26.72 26.36 15.08
C SER A 508 26.42 27.26 13.88
N ARG A 509 25.26 27.91 13.82
CA ARG A 509 24.93 28.87 12.74
C ARG A 509 25.84 30.10 12.80
N VAL A 510 26.10 30.59 14.01
CA VAL A 510 26.97 31.76 14.24
C VAL A 510 28.43 31.42 13.97
N ALA A 511 28.89 30.24 14.40
CA ALA A 511 30.22 29.73 14.11
C ALA A 511 30.43 29.49 12.60
N ALA A 512 29.42 28.98 11.89
CA ALA A 512 29.47 28.75 10.45
C ALA A 512 29.69 30.03 9.64
N ARG A 513 29.17 31.19 10.09
CA ARG A 513 29.43 32.49 9.45
C ARG A 513 30.91 32.87 9.40
N ARG A 514 31.71 32.33 10.33
CA ARG A 514 33.17 32.59 10.42
C ARG A 514 33.98 31.72 9.47
N ALA A 515 33.37 30.70 8.86
CA ALA A 515 34.05 29.83 7.92
C ALA A 515 34.00 30.42 6.51
N ASP A 516 35.10 30.28 5.77
CA ASP A 516 35.14 30.63 4.35
C ASP A 516 34.25 29.70 3.53
N VAL A 517 34.13 28.45 3.96
CA VAL A 517 33.36 27.42 3.29
C VAL A 517 32.60 26.59 4.33
N VAL A 518 31.29 26.43 4.11
CA VAL A 518 30.43 25.57 4.93
C VAL A 518 29.92 24.42 4.09
N VAL A 519 30.14 23.20 4.58
CA VAL A 519 29.65 21.96 3.98
C VAL A 519 28.68 21.29 4.93
N ILE A 520 27.50 20.98 4.41
CA ILE A 520 26.46 20.29 5.18
C ILE A 520 26.60 18.78 4.98
N VAL A 521 26.52 18.02 6.06
CA VAL A 521 26.57 16.55 6.03
C VAL A 521 25.18 16.00 6.27
N ALA A 522 24.62 15.34 5.27
CA ALA A 522 23.34 14.65 5.32
C ALA A 522 23.56 13.13 5.38
N GLU A 523 22.82 12.44 6.24
CA GLU A 523 22.86 10.98 6.34
C GLU A 523 21.78 10.33 5.46
N ALA A 524 22.19 9.45 4.55
CA ALA A 524 21.30 8.74 3.64
C ALA A 524 20.29 7.86 4.40
N GLY A 525 19.01 7.99 4.04
CA GLY A 525 17.91 7.23 4.66
C GLY A 525 17.53 7.70 6.08
N ARG A 526 18.18 8.74 6.61
CA ARG A 526 17.80 9.39 7.88
C ARG A 526 17.41 10.84 7.72
N THR A 527 18.21 11.63 7.02
CA THR A 527 17.97 13.07 6.87
C THR A 527 16.81 13.30 5.91
N THR A 528 15.84 14.14 6.29
CA THR A 528 14.71 14.50 5.45
C THR A 528 15.01 15.71 4.58
N VAL A 529 14.27 15.85 3.47
CA VAL A 529 14.37 17.03 2.59
C VAL A 529 14.04 18.32 3.35
N ASP A 530 13.05 18.27 4.25
CA ASP A 530 12.63 19.44 5.04
C ASP A 530 13.74 19.87 6.01
N GLU A 531 14.30 18.93 6.79
CA GLU A 531 15.41 19.22 7.72
C GLU A 531 16.64 19.80 7.00
N LEU A 532 16.95 19.30 5.81
CA LEU A 532 18.06 19.82 5.02
C LEU A 532 17.76 21.23 4.50
N SER A 533 16.56 21.46 3.97
CA SER A 533 16.15 22.77 3.45
C SER A 533 16.14 23.83 4.56
N ASP A 534 15.63 23.48 5.74
CA ASP A 534 15.65 24.34 6.93
C ASP A 534 17.08 24.64 7.40
N ALA A 535 17.97 23.63 7.36
CA ALA A 535 19.38 23.80 7.68
C ALA A 535 20.07 24.80 6.73
N VAL A 536 19.78 24.70 5.43
CA VAL A 536 20.34 25.58 4.41
C VAL A 536 19.83 26.99 4.54
N ASN A 537 18.51 27.16 4.64
CA ASN A 537 17.89 28.46 4.85
C ASN A 537 18.38 29.12 6.15
N GLY A 538 18.53 28.34 7.22
CA GLY A 538 19.05 28.83 8.50
C GLY A 538 20.52 29.26 8.45
N LEU A 539 21.35 28.59 7.65
CA LEU A 539 22.76 28.95 7.47
C LEU A 539 22.94 30.16 6.55
N ILE A 540 22.23 30.20 5.41
CA ILE A 540 22.23 31.34 4.49
C ILE A 540 21.70 32.58 5.21
N GLY A 541 20.60 32.46 5.96
CA GLY A 541 20.03 33.56 6.75
C GLY A 541 20.97 34.07 7.84
N ALA A 542 21.91 33.24 8.33
CA ALA A 542 22.96 33.65 9.25
C ALA A 542 24.17 34.30 8.55
N GLY A 543 24.18 34.38 7.22
CA GLY A 543 25.29 34.89 6.42
C GLY A 543 26.44 33.89 6.24
N ALA A 544 26.19 32.59 6.42
CA ALA A 544 27.20 31.56 6.26
C ALA A 544 27.37 31.16 4.78
N ASN A 545 28.61 30.90 4.35
CA ASN A 545 28.90 30.57 2.96
C ASN A 545 28.75 29.06 2.70
N VAL A 546 27.50 28.62 2.49
CA VAL A 546 27.19 27.22 2.18
C VAL A 546 27.52 26.92 0.73
N ILE A 547 28.44 25.97 0.49
CA ILE A 547 28.83 25.58 -0.88
C ILE A 547 28.10 24.34 -1.40
N GLY A 548 27.52 23.53 -0.50
CA GLY A 548 26.85 22.29 -0.86
C GLY A 548 26.73 21.29 0.28
N ALA A 549 26.28 20.08 -0.07
CA ALA A 549 26.06 18.98 0.86
C ALA A 549 26.83 17.71 0.48
N VAL A 550 27.23 16.94 1.50
CA VAL A 550 27.81 15.60 1.39
C VAL A 550 26.77 14.58 1.83
N LEU A 551 26.53 13.57 1.00
CA LEU A 551 25.67 12.44 1.36
C LEU A 551 26.51 11.34 2.01
N ASN A 552 26.38 11.16 3.32
CA ASN A 552 27.09 10.13 4.08
C ASN A 552 26.24 8.88 4.29
N ARG A 553 26.90 7.73 4.43
CA ARG A 553 26.31 6.38 4.56
C ARG A 553 25.39 6.00 3.37
N ALA A 554 25.74 6.46 2.17
CA ALA A 554 24.98 6.22 0.94
C ALA A 554 25.08 4.78 0.41
#